data_AF-A0A6A6UMV6-F1
#
_entry.id   AF-A0A6A6UMV6-F1
#
_cell.length_a   1.000
_cell.length_b   1.000
_cell.length_c   1.000
_cell.angle_alpha   90.00
_cell.angle_beta   90.00
_cell.angle_gamma   90.00
#
_symmetry.space_group_name_H-M   'P 1'
#
loop_
_entity.id
_entity.type
_entity.pdbx_description
1 polymer ?
#
loop_
_entity_poly.entity_id
_entity_poly.type
_entity_poly.pdbx_seq_one_letter_code
_entity_poly.pdbx_strand_id
1 'polypeptide(L)'
;MANHYDYFRNSSWRDILRPIRDGLDNIRERIPDLRPYDPTEDNLRKRKRQDDALQGFAYIESFDDLLSWRPEHADPIQKSSTPLLQRTASLNPTKDQPPGAKVLVCHDCSGGYHPYEAVVLNQIEHEDFSLEYLQFVETFVYFSHRLVTIPPPSWTNTLHLNGVLSLGTFIVEPGTKRAEEIFHYTTNSDSTKYFPVAEQLAAIAEAYGFDGWLINIEKTFTQNSWDLDAMIGFLKALRGKMGPTRKLVWYDSLTVGGRVRYQNALTYSNLPFFETCGNILTNYAWEPSMIEMSKAVAKNSGVSVANIYFGVDVWAQNKPVDKYHPRVSFPQNRGGGGTNTGVAVSECRNQGVSSGIFAPAWAYEHFKLPEDGPTVSRCMWEGEPLPKEVECECYGGRPNAAMCHFTHRTDASITRSALEYPAGSEDFFWTDFCKAFSQRTIRPDSSSARTEINAHLGSQSVLPR
;
A
#
# COMPACT_ATOMS: atom_id res chain seq x y z
N MET A 1 18.56 50.84 25.85
CA MET A 1 17.23 50.23 25.71
C MET A 1 17.35 49.15 24.66
N ALA A 2 16.95 47.94 25.01
CA ALA A 2 17.45 46.68 24.45
C ALA A 2 16.93 46.32 23.05
N ASN A 3 17.71 45.46 22.40
CA ASN A 3 17.60 44.88 21.06
C ASN A 3 16.31 44.08 20.84
N HIS A 4 15.70 44.22 19.65
CA HIS A 4 14.77 43.26 19.06
C HIS A 4 15.49 42.49 17.94
N TYR A 5 16.25 41.47 18.32
CA TYR A 5 16.77 40.40 17.46
C TYR A 5 16.71 39.10 18.29
N ASP A 6 15.63 38.33 18.14
CA ASP A 6 15.57 36.86 18.29
C ASP A 6 14.09 36.44 18.37
N TYR A 7 13.53 36.01 17.24
CA TYR A 7 12.27 35.23 17.20
C TYR A 7 12.28 34.29 15.99
N PHE A 8 13.39 33.60 15.74
CA PHE A 8 13.48 32.48 14.81
C PHE A 8 14.48 31.44 15.33
N ARG A 9 14.20 30.86 16.50
CA ARG A 9 14.85 29.64 16.97
C ARG A 9 13.85 28.87 17.82
N ASN A 10 13.69 27.58 17.50
CA ASN A 10 12.91 26.55 18.20
C ASN A 10 11.49 26.23 17.72
N SER A 11 11.27 26.14 16.40
CA SER A 11 10.26 25.22 15.86
C SER A 11 10.89 23.83 15.73
N SER A 12 10.89 23.10 16.83
CA SER A 12 11.43 21.75 16.95
C SER A 12 10.65 20.78 16.05
N TRP A 13 11.38 20.07 15.18
CA TRP A 13 11.15 18.90 14.32
C TRP A 13 10.13 17.80 14.73
N ARG A 14 9.09 18.11 15.51
CA ARG A 14 8.10 17.16 16.04
C ARG A 14 6.74 17.18 15.33
N ASP A 15 6.50 18.11 14.40
CA ASP A 15 5.12 18.48 14.01
C ASP A 15 4.79 18.32 12.51
N ILE A 16 5.43 17.40 11.76
CA ILE A 16 5.09 17.21 10.31
C ILE A 16 4.69 15.78 9.93
N LEU A 17 4.64 14.82 10.86
CA LEU A 17 4.24 13.45 10.49
C LEU A 17 3.35 12.82 11.55
N ARG A 18 2.03 12.82 11.30
CA ARG A 18 1.03 11.75 11.56
C ARG A 18 -0.39 12.33 11.51
N PRO A 19 -1.40 11.57 11.02
CA PRO A 19 -1.69 10.22 11.51
C PRO A 19 -1.99 9.16 10.44
N ILE A 20 -1.11 8.17 10.31
CA ILE A 20 -1.54 6.79 10.04
C ILE A 20 -1.77 6.11 11.40
N ARG A 21 -3.02 6.26 11.84
CA ARG A 21 -3.84 5.36 12.66
C ARG A 21 -3.79 5.33 14.19
N ASP A 22 -2.78 5.82 14.90
CA ASP A 22 -2.87 5.72 16.37
C ASP A 22 -3.06 7.08 17.06
N GLY A 23 -4.10 7.15 17.89
CA GLY A 23 -4.22 8.14 18.93
C GLY A 23 -2.95 8.23 19.79
N LEU A 24 -2.89 9.28 20.60
CA LEU A 24 -1.74 9.69 21.41
C LEU A 24 -1.09 8.59 22.29
N ASP A 25 -1.71 7.42 22.45
CA ASP A 25 -1.23 6.35 23.32
C ASP A 25 -0.09 5.52 22.71
N ASN A 26 0.06 5.43 21.39
CA ASN A 26 1.14 4.61 20.77
C ASN A 26 2.33 5.41 20.22
N ILE A 27 2.36 6.74 20.39
CA ILE A 27 3.49 7.58 19.93
C ILE A 27 4.76 7.30 20.76
N ARG A 28 4.59 6.94 22.05
CA ARG A 28 5.72 6.59 22.93
C ARG A 28 6.32 5.22 22.60
N GLU A 29 5.51 4.26 22.19
CA GLU A 29 5.97 2.92 21.81
C GLU A 29 6.58 2.87 20.40
N ARG A 30 6.12 3.73 19.48
CA ARG A 30 6.56 3.81 18.09
C ARG A 30 7.84 4.65 17.86
N ILE A 31 8.48 5.17 18.91
CA ILE A 31 9.87 5.64 18.87
C ILE A 31 10.69 4.70 19.77
N PRO A 32 11.13 3.53 19.26
CA PRO A 32 12.04 2.64 19.98
C PRO A 32 13.29 3.35 20.51
N ASP A 33 13.78 4.35 19.78
CA ASP A 33 15.21 4.40 19.54
C ASP A 33 15.91 5.68 19.98
N LEU A 34 15.20 6.55 20.72
CA LEU A 34 15.82 7.50 21.64
C LEU A 34 16.01 6.90 23.05
N ARG A 35 15.46 5.71 23.30
CA ARG A 35 15.65 5.00 24.57
C ARG A 35 16.98 4.23 24.53
N PRO A 36 17.70 4.16 25.66
CA PRO A 36 18.88 3.30 25.78
C PRO A 36 18.53 1.85 25.39
N TYR A 37 19.50 1.11 24.86
CA TYR A 37 19.34 -0.31 24.56
C TYR A 37 18.80 -1.07 25.77
N ASP A 38 17.65 -1.73 25.60
CA ASP A 38 17.04 -2.62 26.59
C ASP A 38 17.08 -4.08 26.06
N PRO A 39 17.91 -4.96 26.65
CA PRO A 39 17.99 -6.37 26.27
C PRO A 39 16.64 -7.10 26.39
N THR A 40 15.77 -6.67 27.30
CA THR A 40 14.46 -7.29 27.55
C THR A 40 13.52 -7.03 26.38
N GLU A 41 13.47 -5.79 25.91
CA GLU A 41 12.66 -5.37 24.78
C GLU A 41 13.14 -6.00 23.46
N ASP A 42 14.46 -6.09 23.25
CA ASP A 42 15.06 -6.79 22.11
C ASP A 42 14.70 -8.29 22.10
N ASN A 43 14.74 -8.95 23.26
CA ASN A 43 14.32 -10.35 23.38
C ASN A 43 12.82 -10.54 23.09
N LEU A 44 11.96 -9.62 23.54
CA LEU A 44 10.52 -9.65 23.22
C LEU A 44 10.27 -9.49 21.72
N ARG A 45 10.99 -8.57 21.05
CA ARG A 45 10.90 -8.41 19.59
C ARG A 45 11.36 -9.64 18.82
N LYS A 46 12.44 -10.30 19.27
CA LYS A 46 12.90 -11.56 18.68
C LYS A 46 11.87 -12.68 18.85
N ARG A 47 11.26 -12.82 20.02
CA ARG A 47 10.18 -13.80 20.25
C ARG A 47 8.97 -13.52 19.36
N LYS A 48 8.51 -12.26 19.30
CA LYS A 48 7.42 -11.88 18.41
C LYS A 48 7.73 -12.22 16.95
N ARG A 49 8.93 -11.92 16.45
CA ARG A 49 9.35 -12.30 15.10
C ARG A 49 9.32 -13.82 14.87
N GLN A 50 9.66 -14.62 15.88
CA GLN A 50 9.56 -16.08 15.79
C GLN A 50 8.10 -16.53 15.73
N ASP A 51 7.23 -15.97 16.57
CA ASP A 51 5.80 -16.29 16.57
C ASP A 51 5.13 -15.89 15.24
N ASP A 52 5.45 -14.70 14.72
CA ASP A 52 4.98 -14.21 13.42
C ASP A 52 5.51 -15.12 12.28
N ALA A 53 6.77 -15.57 12.37
CA ALA A 53 7.35 -16.49 11.40
C ALA A 53 6.64 -17.85 11.36
N LEU A 54 6.20 -18.38 12.51
CA LEU A 54 5.40 -19.62 12.59
C LEU A 54 4.02 -19.47 11.93
N GLN A 55 3.48 -18.25 11.86
CA GLN A 55 2.25 -17.96 11.12
C GLN A 55 2.50 -17.75 9.61
N GLY A 56 3.77 -17.78 9.19
CA GLY A 56 4.20 -17.57 7.82
C GLY A 56 4.38 -16.10 7.44
N PHE A 57 4.62 -15.24 8.42
CA PHE A 57 4.96 -13.83 8.19
C PHE A 57 6.47 -13.61 8.23
N ALA A 58 6.96 -12.80 7.29
CA ALA A 58 8.37 -12.43 7.21
C ALA A 58 8.48 -10.92 7.04
N TYR A 59 9.43 -10.31 7.72
CA TYR A 59 9.75 -8.89 7.57
C TYR A 59 11.13 -8.58 8.16
N ILE A 60 11.69 -7.44 7.78
CA ILE A 60 12.99 -6.98 8.27
C ILE A 60 12.82 -5.62 8.95
N GLU A 61 13.38 -5.47 10.14
CA GLU A 61 13.19 -4.28 10.99
C GLU A 61 14.36 -3.29 10.93
N SER A 62 15.55 -3.72 10.48
CA SER A 62 16.77 -2.90 10.48
C SER A 62 17.66 -3.13 9.26
N PHE A 63 18.52 -2.16 8.94
CA PHE A 63 19.50 -2.31 7.85
C PHE A 63 20.52 -3.42 8.15
N ASP A 64 20.85 -3.67 9.42
CA ASP A 64 21.73 -4.78 9.81
C ASP A 64 21.09 -6.14 9.51
N ASP A 65 19.82 -6.31 9.88
CA ASP A 65 19.06 -7.51 9.56
C ASP A 65 18.93 -7.68 8.03
N LEU A 66 18.74 -6.58 7.28
CA LEU A 66 18.67 -6.61 5.82
C LEU A 66 19.99 -7.05 5.19
N LEU A 67 21.11 -6.47 5.61
CA LEU A 67 22.43 -6.75 5.05
C LEU A 67 22.94 -8.15 5.47
N SER A 68 22.49 -8.66 6.60
CA SER A 68 22.79 -10.02 7.07
C SER A 68 21.83 -11.09 6.54
N TRP A 69 20.68 -10.71 5.97
CA TRP A 69 19.74 -11.66 5.38
C TRP A 69 20.39 -12.49 4.26
N ARG A 70 19.99 -13.75 4.17
CA ARG A 70 20.44 -14.70 3.13
C ARG A 70 19.23 -15.54 2.67
N PRO A 71 19.24 -16.07 1.43
CA PRO A 71 18.14 -16.89 0.91
C PRO A 71 17.77 -18.09 1.79
N GLU A 72 18.72 -18.66 2.53
CA GLU A 72 18.51 -19.80 3.43
C GLU A 72 17.69 -19.42 4.68
N HIS A 73 17.57 -18.13 5.00
CA HIS A 73 16.71 -17.65 6.09
C HIS A 73 15.22 -17.63 5.71
N ALA A 74 14.88 -17.73 4.42
CA ALA A 74 13.49 -17.77 3.99
C ALA A 74 12.92 -19.18 4.21
N ASP A 75 12.04 -19.31 5.21
CA ASP A 75 11.35 -20.56 5.50
C ASP A 75 10.51 -20.99 4.28
N PRO A 76 10.55 -22.26 3.86
CA PRO A 76 9.72 -22.76 2.76
C PRO A 76 8.22 -22.41 2.88
N ILE A 77 7.64 -22.36 4.10
CA ILE A 77 6.23 -22.03 4.27
C ILE A 77 5.89 -20.58 3.92
N GLN A 78 6.89 -19.69 3.94
CA GLN A 78 6.74 -18.26 3.67
C GLN A 78 6.87 -17.94 2.18
N LYS A 79 7.31 -18.90 1.36
CA LYS A 79 7.51 -18.71 -0.07
C LYS A 79 6.20 -18.91 -0.82
N SER A 80 5.89 -17.99 -1.73
CA SER A 80 4.79 -18.20 -2.66
C SER A 80 5.12 -19.38 -3.60
N SER A 81 4.07 -20.11 -4.00
CA SER A 81 4.18 -21.33 -4.82
C SER A 81 3.41 -21.20 -6.14
N THR A 82 2.67 -20.12 -6.31
CA THR A 82 1.85 -19.88 -7.51
C THR A 82 2.59 -18.93 -8.44
N PRO A 83 2.89 -19.32 -9.69
CA PRO A 83 3.39 -18.39 -10.69
C PRO A 83 2.34 -17.34 -11.08
N LEU A 84 2.79 -16.12 -11.41
CA LEU A 84 1.91 -15.04 -11.87
C LEU A 84 1.18 -15.43 -13.17
N LEU A 85 -0.15 -15.51 -13.12
CA LEU A 85 -1.00 -15.65 -14.30
C LEU A 85 -0.79 -14.45 -15.23
N GLN A 86 -0.40 -14.72 -16.47
CA GLN A 86 -0.26 -13.69 -17.47
C GLN A 86 -1.63 -13.30 -18.02
N ARG A 87 -2.10 -12.11 -17.66
CA ARG A 87 -3.33 -11.53 -18.21
C ARG A 87 -3.09 -11.09 -19.64
N THR A 88 -3.99 -11.46 -20.56
CA THR A 88 -4.01 -10.87 -21.89
C THR A 88 -4.48 -9.42 -21.81
N ALA A 89 -3.86 -8.55 -22.61
CA ALA A 89 -4.17 -7.13 -22.60
C ALA A 89 -5.53 -6.86 -23.28
N SER A 90 -6.56 -6.75 -22.45
CA SER A 90 -7.86 -6.10 -22.66
C SER A 90 -8.88 -6.76 -23.60
N LEU A 91 -10.11 -6.89 -23.06
CA LEU A 91 -11.34 -6.78 -23.84
C LEU A 91 -11.28 -5.43 -24.59
N ASN A 92 -11.35 -5.44 -25.93
CA ASN A 92 -11.18 -4.23 -26.74
C ASN A 92 -12.12 -3.10 -26.26
N PRO A 93 -11.63 -1.90 -25.90
CA PRO A 93 -12.50 -0.77 -25.70
C PRO A 93 -13.22 -0.47 -27.02
N THR A 94 -14.52 -0.15 -26.94
CA THR A 94 -15.22 0.47 -28.06
C THR A 94 -14.46 1.75 -28.46
N LYS A 95 -14.32 2.02 -29.77
CA LYS A 95 -13.56 3.17 -30.31
C LYS A 95 -13.91 4.54 -29.68
N ASP A 96 -15.02 4.65 -28.99
CA ASP A 96 -15.60 5.89 -28.47
C ASP A 96 -15.38 6.15 -26.96
N GLN A 97 -14.67 5.27 -26.22
CA GLN A 97 -14.39 5.50 -24.79
C GLN A 97 -12.90 5.32 -24.44
N PRO A 98 -12.35 6.16 -23.53
CA PRO A 98 -11.01 5.92 -22.99
C PRO A 98 -11.01 4.57 -22.25
N PRO A 99 -9.90 3.80 -22.33
CA PRO A 99 -9.73 2.60 -21.53
C PRO A 99 -9.83 2.95 -20.04
N GLY A 100 -10.20 1.97 -19.21
CA GLY A 100 -10.24 2.18 -17.76
C GLY A 100 -8.87 2.59 -17.20
N ALA A 101 -8.89 3.28 -16.06
CA ALA A 101 -7.66 3.61 -15.33
C ALA A 101 -7.04 2.35 -14.73
N LYS A 102 -5.72 2.18 -14.82
CA LYS A 102 -5.06 1.12 -14.04
C LYS A 102 -5.20 1.42 -12.56
N VAL A 103 -5.48 0.40 -11.76
CA VAL A 103 -5.59 0.53 -10.31
C VAL A 103 -4.42 -0.19 -9.64
N LEU A 104 -3.72 0.55 -8.79
CA LEU A 104 -2.83 0.00 -7.77
C LEU A 104 -3.59 0.05 -6.43
N VAL A 105 -3.57 -1.03 -5.66
CA VAL A 105 -4.08 -1.06 -4.29
C VAL A 105 -2.89 -1.12 -3.34
N CYS A 106 -2.85 -0.24 -2.33
CA CYS A 106 -1.90 -0.28 -1.24
C CYS A 106 -2.64 -0.73 0.03
N HIS A 107 -2.46 -2.01 0.37
CA HIS A 107 -3.08 -2.70 1.50
C HIS A 107 -2.39 -2.33 2.80
N ASP A 108 -2.79 -1.20 3.36
CA ASP A 108 -2.56 -0.87 4.76
C ASP A 108 -3.80 -1.26 5.56
N CYS A 109 -3.70 -2.38 6.26
CA CYS A 109 -4.74 -2.93 7.13
C CYS A 109 -4.14 -3.09 8.53
N SER A 110 -4.41 -2.15 9.43
CA SER A 110 -3.95 -2.13 10.83
C SER A 110 -2.44 -2.35 11.04
N GLY A 111 -1.59 -1.94 10.10
CA GLY A 111 -0.14 -2.19 10.18
C GLY A 111 0.32 -3.56 9.67
N GLY A 112 -0.59 -4.35 9.07
CA GLY A 112 -0.31 -5.60 8.39
C GLY A 112 -0.13 -6.81 9.30
N TYR A 113 0.04 -7.97 8.66
CA TYR A 113 0.31 -9.29 9.23
C TYR A 113 -0.77 -9.77 10.19
N HIS A 114 -1.99 -9.92 9.66
CA HIS A 114 -3.14 -10.35 10.44
C HIS A 114 -3.25 -11.87 10.50
N PRO A 115 -3.73 -12.47 11.62
CA PRO A 115 -3.84 -13.92 11.75
C PRO A 115 -4.62 -14.62 10.62
N TYR A 116 -5.61 -13.95 10.00
CA TYR A 116 -6.37 -14.53 8.88
C TYR A 116 -5.57 -14.65 7.58
N GLU A 117 -4.44 -13.94 7.48
CA GLU A 117 -3.52 -13.99 6.34
C GLU A 117 -2.48 -15.10 6.49
N ALA A 118 -2.46 -15.80 7.62
CA ALA A 118 -1.49 -16.87 7.86
C ALA A 118 -1.63 -17.99 6.82
N VAL A 119 -0.54 -18.74 6.65
CA VAL A 119 -0.48 -19.86 5.70
C VAL A 119 -1.26 -21.08 6.22
N VAL A 120 -1.43 -21.15 7.53
CA VAL A 120 -2.23 -22.18 8.20
C VAL A 120 -3.67 -21.68 8.32
N LEU A 121 -4.63 -22.58 8.09
CA LEU A 121 -6.04 -22.31 8.31
C LEU A 121 -6.27 -21.87 9.76
N ASN A 122 -6.80 -20.67 9.91
CA ASN A 122 -7.09 -20.08 11.21
C ASN A 122 -8.59 -19.82 11.36
N GLN A 123 -9.06 -20.04 12.58
CA GLN A 123 -10.42 -19.67 12.97
C GLN A 123 -10.40 -18.23 13.47
N ILE A 124 -11.35 -17.44 12.99
CA ILE A 124 -11.51 -16.03 13.36
C ILE A 124 -12.96 -15.77 13.81
N GLU A 125 -13.15 -14.69 14.56
CA GLU A 125 -14.47 -14.32 15.09
C GLU A 125 -15.34 -13.61 14.06
N HIS A 126 -14.73 -12.79 13.20
CA HIS A 126 -15.39 -11.97 12.19
C HIS A 126 -14.59 -11.98 10.88
N GLU A 127 -15.26 -11.80 9.74
CA GLU A 127 -14.56 -11.60 8.46
C GLU A 127 -13.75 -10.29 8.51
N ASP A 128 -12.60 -10.30 7.87
CA ASP A 128 -11.71 -9.15 7.77
C ASP A 128 -11.47 -8.81 6.29
N PHE A 129 -10.59 -7.87 5.99
CA PHE A 129 -10.37 -7.42 4.63
C PHE A 129 -9.91 -8.55 3.70
N SER A 130 -10.71 -8.80 2.67
CA SER A 130 -10.29 -9.52 1.48
C SER A 130 -10.62 -8.68 0.24
N LEU A 131 -9.79 -8.81 -0.79
CA LEU A 131 -9.97 -8.08 -2.04
C LEU A 131 -10.76 -8.96 -3.03
N GLU A 132 -12.06 -8.70 -3.16
CA GLU A 132 -12.92 -9.47 -4.07
C GLU A 132 -12.80 -9.00 -5.55
N TYR A 133 -12.45 -7.73 -5.78
CA TYR A 133 -12.46 -7.06 -7.10
C TYR A 133 -11.12 -7.16 -7.86
N LEU A 134 -10.45 -8.31 -7.81
CA LEU A 134 -9.10 -8.50 -8.36
C LEU A 134 -9.01 -8.25 -9.87
N GLN A 135 -10.11 -8.43 -10.61
CA GLN A 135 -10.22 -8.13 -12.04
C GLN A 135 -10.04 -6.65 -12.39
N PHE A 136 -10.14 -5.75 -11.41
CA PHE A 136 -9.93 -4.31 -11.61
C PHE A 136 -8.58 -3.80 -11.12
N VAL A 137 -7.74 -4.66 -10.54
CA VAL A 137 -6.48 -4.29 -9.90
C VAL A 137 -5.30 -4.80 -10.70
N GLU A 138 -4.37 -3.94 -11.11
CA GLU A 138 -3.14 -4.34 -11.81
C GLU A 138 -2.03 -4.71 -10.81
N THR A 139 -2.00 -4.02 -9.67
CA THR A 139 -0.89 -4.14 -8.72
C THR A 139 -1.42 -3.99 -7.30
N PHE A 140 -0.95 -4.86 -6.41
CA PHE A 140 -1.27 -4.86 -5.00
C PHE A 140 0.03 -4.73 -4.22
N VAL A 141 0.15 -3.66 -3.44
CA VAL A 141 1.25 -3.43 -2.52
C VAL A 141 0.80 -3.89 -1.14
N TYR A 142 1.46 -4.88 -0.58
CA TYR A 142 1.29 -5.24 0.82
C TYR A 142 2.10 -4.25 1.67
N PHE A 143 1.40 -3.45 2.48
CA PHE A 143 1.99 -2.33 3.20
C PHE A 143 2.04 -2.60 4.70
N SER A 144 3.19 -2.29 5.30
CA SER A 144 3.35 -2.22 6.75
C SER A 144 4.44 -1.19 7.10
N HIS A 145 4.54 -0.84 8.37
CA HIS A 145 5.59 0.06 8.86
C HIS A 145 6.89 -0.67 9.24
N ARG A 146 7.18 -1.81 8.60
CA ARG A 146 8.46 -2.53 8.72
C ARG A 146 9.42 -2.03 7.63
N LEU A 147 10.71 -1.85 7.97
CA LEU A 147 11.74 -1.40 7.01
C LEU A 147 11.66 -2.15 5.68
N VAL A 148 11.57 -3.48 5.76
CA VAL A 148 11.21 -4.34 4.62
C VAL A 148 9.98 -5.15 4.99
N THR A 149 8.92 -4.95 4.22
CA THR A 149 7.66 -5.67 4.30
C THR A 149 7.61 -6.71 3.20
N ILE A 150 7.50 -7.99 3.56
CA ILE A 150 7.41 -9.11 2.62
C ILE A 150 5.94 -9.57 2.60
N PRO A 151 5.27 -9.58 1.43
CA PRO A 151 3.88 -10.04 1.35
C PRO A 151 3.76 -11.49 1.85
N PRO A 152 2.75 -11.83 2.68
CA PRO A 152 2.46 -13.21 3.03
C PRO A 152 2.18 -14.04 1.76
N PRO A 153 2.60 -15.31 1.70
CA PRO A 153 2.41 -16.13 0.50
C PRO A 153 0.93 -16.42 0.22
N SER A 154 0.05 -16.36 1.23
CA SER A 154 -1.40 -16.40 1.04
C SER A 154 -1.89 -15.28 0.12
N TRP A 155 -1.44 -14.04 0.35
CA TRP A 155 -1.71 -12.90 -0.53
C TRP A 155 -1.06 -13.09 -1.90
N THR A 156 0.24 -13.36 -1.96
CA THR A 156 0.95 -13.48 -3.24
C THR A 156 0.34 -14.57 -4.12
N ASN A 157 0.02 -15.74 -3.55
CA ASN A 157 -0.61 -16.83 -4.31
C ASN A 157 -1.99 -16.42 -4.87
N THR A 158 -2.86 -15.82 -4.05
CA THR A 158 -4.19 -15.36 -4.49
C THR A 158 -4.10 -14.29 -5.56
N LEU A 159 -3.16 -13.34 -5.42
CA LEU A 159 -2.91 -12.29 -6.39
C LEU A 159 -2.41 -12.87 -7.72
N HIS A 160 -1.44 -13.80 -7.65
CA HIS A 160 -0.87 -14.45 -8.82
C HIS A 160 -1.88 -15.32 -9.58
N LEU A 161 -2.76 -16.04 -8.89
CA LEU A 161 -3.88 -16.77 -9.51
C LEU A 161 -4.80 -15.86 -10.32
N ASN A 162 -4.93 -14.60 -9.89
CA ASN A 162 -5.74 -13.60 -10.56
C ASN A 162 -4.93 -12.78 -11.57
N GLY A 163 -3.60 -12.91 -11.64
CA GLY A 163 -2.73 -12.12 -12.51
C GLY A 163 -2.46 -10.69 -12.00
N VAL A 164 -2.61 -10.46 -10.70
CA VAL A 164 -2.27 -9.19 -10.03
C VAL A 164 -0.82 -9.27 -9.54
N LEU A 165 -0.04 -8.21 -9.79
CA LEU A 165 1.32 -8.12 -9.25
C LEU A 165 1.30 -7.94 -7.73
N SER A 166 2.06 -8.74 -6.99
CA SER A 166 2.24 -8.65 -5.54
C SER A 166 3.54 -7.91 -5.23
N LEU A 167 3.47 -6.72 -4.64
CA LEU A 167 4.64 -5.94 -4.24
C LEU A 167 4.78 -5.90 -2.72
N GLY A 168 6.02 -6.01 -2.25
CA GLY A 168 6.38 -5.64 -0.89
C GLY A 168 6.56 -4.12 -0.74
N THR A 169 6.90 -3.69 0.48
CA THR A 169 7.22 -2.29 0.78
C THR A 169 8.62 -2.18 1.38
N PHE A 170 9.46 -1.32 0.81
CA PHE A 170 10.67 -0.84 1.45
C PHE A 170 10.44 0.60 1.90
N ILE A 171 10.34 0.80 3.22
CA ILE A 171 10.02 2.10 3.81
C ILE A 171 11.13 2.59 4.74
N VAL A 172 11.55 3.84 4.54
CA VAL A 172 12.48 4.52 5.44
C VAL A 172 11.76 5.68 6.10
N GLU A 173 11.33 5.44 7.34
CA GLU A 173 10.60 6.40 8.15
C GLU A 173 11.54 7.41 8.84
N PRO A 174 11.01 8.53 9.32
CA PRO A 174 11.76 9.39 10.22
C PRO A 174 12.23 8.60 11.45
N GLY A 175 13.49 8.78 11.80
CA GLY A 175 14.09 8.06 12.92
C GLY A 175 14.68 6.69 12.55
N THR A 176 14.46 6.17 11.32
CA THR A 176 15.20 4.98 10.86
C THR A 176 16.70 5.23 10.94
N LYS A 177 17.38 4.40 11.74
CA LYS A 177 18.83 4.41 11.93
C LYS A 177 19.53 3.87 10.68
N ARG A 178 20.72 4.40 10.39
CA ARG A 178 21.56 3.96 9.26
C ARG A 178 20.85 4.01 7.89
N ALA A 179 19.93 4.96 7.71
CA ALA A 179 19.26 5.15 6.42
C ALA A 179 20.25 5.49 5.28
N GLU A 180 21.41 6.02 5.64
CA GLU A 180 22.52 6.32 4.72
C GLU A 180 23.13 5.07 4.08
N GLU A 181 22.84 3.86 4.58
CA GLU A 181 23.24 2.59 3.95
C GLU A 181 22.66 2.42 2.54
N ILE A 182 21.54 3.09 2.22
CA ILE A 182 20.99 3.14 0.86
C ILE A 182 22.00 3.72 -0.13
N PHE A 183 22.82 4.68 0.33
CA PHE A 183 23.83 5.35 -0.51
C PHE A 183 25.15 4.57 -0.56
N HIS A 184 25.35 3.56 0.29
CA HIS A 184 26.59 2.81 0.31
C HIS A 184 26.71 1.93 -0.93
N TYR A 185 27.81 2.08 -1.66
CA TYR A 185 28.17 1.22 -2.77
C TYR A 185 29.67 0.95 -2.81
N THR A 186 30.04 -0.21 -3.36
CA THR A 186 31.41 -0.51 -3.76
C THR A 186 31.51 -0.47 -5.29
N THR A 187 32.71 -0.26 -5.82
CA THR A 187 32.94 -0.31 -7.26
C THR A 187 33.60 -1.64 -7.60
N ASN A 188 32.97 -2.42 -8.48
CA ASN A 188 33.52 -3.67 -8.98
C ASN A 188 34.67 -3.40 -9.97
N SER A 189 35.41 -4.45 -10.33
CA SER A 189 36.55 -4.36 -11.26
C SER A 189 36.19 -3.82 -12.66
N ASP A 190 34.93 -3.95 -13.07
CA ASP A 190 34.38 -3.44 -14.32
C ASP A 190 33.80 -2.02 -14.20
N SER A 191 34.06 -1.32 -13.10
CA SER A 191 33.53 0.01 -12.78
C SER A 191 32.02 0.08 -12.54
N THR A 192 31.33 -1.06 -12.42
CA THR A 192 29.93 -1.09 -12.00
C THR A 192 29.81 -0.83 -10.50
N LYS A 193 28.83 -0.01 -10.11
CA LYS A 193 28.53 0.24 -8.70
C LYS A 193 27.66 -0.90 -8.17
N TYR A 194 28.11 -1.53 -7.09
CA TYR A 194 27.42 -2.56 -6.35
C TYR A 194 26.76 -1.94 -5.11
N PHE A 195 25.43 -2.02 -5.01
CA PHE A 195 24.65 -1.48 -3.91
C PHE A 195 24.11 -2.64 -3.05
N PRO A 196 24.67 -2.91 -1.85
CA PRO A 196 24.28 -4.05 -1.04
C PRO A 196 22.79 -4.09 -0.69
N VAL A 197 22.18 -2.93 -0.40
CA VAL A 197 20.75 -2.83 -0.10
C VAL A 197 19.90 -3.23 -1.31
N ALA A 198 20.28 -2.81 -2.51
CA ALA A 198 19.56 -3.17 -3.74
C ALA A 198 19.62 -4.69 -4.01
N GLU A 199 20.79 -5.29 -3.80
CA GLU A 199 20.99 -6.73 -4.00
C GLU A 199 20.13 -7.55 -3.04
N GLN A 200 20.07 -7.14 -1.76
CA GLN A 200 19.25 -7.83 -0.78
C GLN A 200 17.76 -7.71 -1.07
N LEU A 201 17.27 -6.53 -1.43
CA LEU A 201 15.86 -6.34 -1.80
C LEU A 201 15.48 -7.15 -3.04
N ALA A 202 16.37 -7.24 -4.05
CA ALA A 202 16.14 -8.09 -5.22
C ALA A 202 16.12 -9.59 -4.86
N ALA A 203 17.09 -10.03 -4.05
CA ALA A 203 17.19 -11.43 -3.61
C ALA A 203 16.00 -11.86 -2.72
N ILE A 204 15.48 -10.96 -1.88
CA ILE A 204 14.27 -11.21 -1.09
C ILE A 204 13.05 -11.37 -2.01
N ALA A 205 12.85 -10.46 -2.96
CA ALA A 205 11.72 -10.58 -3.92
C ALA A 205 11.77 -11.90 -4.70
N GLU A 206 12.97 -12.32 -5.13
CA GLU A 206 13.18 -13.60 -5.78
C GLU A 206 12.93 -14.80 -4.84
N ALA A 207 13.47 -14.79 -3.63
CA ALA A 207 13.40 -15.92 -2.71
C ALA A 207 11.98 -16.20 -2.18
N TYR A 208 11.17 -15.15 -1.97
CA TYR A 208 9.78 -15.28 -1.53
C TYR A 208 8.77 -15.33 -2.70
N GLY A 209 9.23 -14.99 -3.90
CA GLY A 209 8.48 -15.16 -5.15
C GLY A 209 7.45 -14.07 -5.45
N PHE A 210 7.67 -12.83 -4.99
CA PHE A 210 6.80 -11.69 -5.30
C PHE A 210 7.46 -10.72 -6.32
N ASP A 211 6.68 -9.75 -6.79
CA ASP A 211 6.92 -9.05 -8.06
C ASP A 211 7.64 -7.70 -7.94
N GLY A 212 8.16 -7.34 -6.77
CA GLY A 212 8.95 -6.12 -6.57
C GLY A 212 8.46 -5.25 -5.42
N TRP A 213 8.64 -3.93 -5.52
CA TRP A 213 8.63 -3.04 -4.36
C TRP A 213 7.92 -1.70 -4.60
N LEU A 214 7.15 -1.27 -3.59
CA LEU A 214 6.97 0.15 -3.30
C LEU A 214 8.19 0.67 -2.54
N ILE A 215 8.82 1.71 -3.05
CA ILE A 215 9.90 2.44 -2.38
C ILE A 215 9.31 3.71 -1.77
N ASN A 216 9.23 3.76 -0.43
CA ASN A 216 8.74 4.91 0.29
C ASN A 216 9.81 5.50 1.22
N ILE A 217 10.40 6.63 0.85
CA ILE A 217 11.43 7.29 1.64
C ILE A 217 10.85 8.54 2.34
N GLU A 218 10.30 8.33 3.54
CA GLU A 218 9.70 9.38 4.39
C GLU A 218 10.71 10.08 5.31
N LYS A 219 12.01 9.93 5.02
CA LYS A 219 13.10 10.53 5.80
C LYS A 219 13.79 11.64 5.00
N THR A 220 13.88 12.83 5.59
CA THR A 220 14.72 13.91 5.08
C THR A 220 16.19 13.65 5.44
N PHE A 221 17.07 13.85 4.46
CA PHE A 221 18.53 13.76 4.63
C PHE A 221 19.13 15.15 4.79
N THR A 222 20.22 15.24 5.56
CA THR A 222 20.99 16.48 5.67
C THR A 222 21.78 16.72 4.39
N GLN A 223 22.23 17.95 4.18
CA GLN A 223 23.04 18.29 3.00
C GLN A 223 24.34 17.48 2.89
N ASN A 224 24.92 17.07 4.03
CA ASN A 224 26.17 16.29 4.05
C ASN A 224 25.93 14.79 3.82
N SER A 225 24.73 14.29 4.10
CA SER A 225 24.38 12.87 3.98
C SER A 225 23.61 12.57 2.69
N TRP A 226 23.05 13.58 2.02
CA TRP A 226 22.28 13.40 0.81
C TRP A 226 23.18 13.24 -0.42
N ASP A 227 22.97 12.15 -1.15
CA ASP A 227 23.62 11.88 -2.43
C ASP A 227 22.56 11.41 -3.45
N LEU A 228 22.18 12.32 -4.36
CA LEU A 228 21.21 12.03 -5.40
C LEU A 228 21.73 10.97 -6.39
N ASP A 229 23.02 11.02 -6.75
CA ASP A 229 23.60 10.08 -7.71
C ASP A 229 23.67 8.67 -7.11
N ALA A 230 23.95 8.55 -5.82
CA ALA A 230 23.88 7.29 -5.10
C ALA A 230 22.44 6.77 -4.98
N MET A 231 21.45 7.62 -4.68
CA MET A 231 20.04 7.22 -4.65
C MET A 231 19.58 6.68 -6.02
N ILE A 232 19.90 7.39 -7.09
CA ILE A 232 19.57 6.94 -8.46
C ILE A 232 20.34 5.67 -8.81
N GLY A 233 21.60 5.55 -8.39
CA GLY A 233 22.40 4.33 -8.54
C GLY A 233 21.78 3.12 -7.84
N PHE A 234 21.33 3.28 -6.60
CA PHE A 234 20.61 2.27 -5.83
C PHE A 234 19.35 1.80 -6.57
N LEU A 235 18.49 2.73 -7.00
CA LEU A 235 17.25 2.41 -7.70
C LEU A 235 17.52 1.72 -9.05
N LYS A 236 18.54 2.14 -9.80
CA LYS A 236 18.97 1.50 -11.05
C LYS A 236 19.47 0.07 -10.80
N ALA A 237 20.30 -0.12 -9.78
CA ALA A 237 20.81 -1.44 -9.41
C ALA A 237 19.66 -2.39 -9.03
N LEU A 238 18.72 -1.91 -8.19
CA LEU A 238 17.56 -2.68 -7.76
C LEU A 238 16.69 -3.08 -8.96
N ARG A 239 16.29 -2.12 -9.80
CA ARG A 239 15.48 -2.40 -11.01
C ARG A 239 16.20 -3.35 -11.97
N GLY A 240 17.50 -3.15 -12.19
CA GLY A 240 18.31 -4.00 -13.05
C GLY A 240 18.35 -5.46 -12.58
N LYS A 241 18.50 -5.67 -11.26
CA LYS A 241 18.54 -7.01 -10.65
C LYS A 241 17.20 -7.71 -10.62
N MET A 242 16.11 -6.98 -10.39
CA MET A 242 14.77 -7.55 -10.39
C MET A 242 14.30 -7.99 -11.79
N GLY A 243 14.90 -7.44 -12.85
CA GLY A 243 14.59 -7.76 -14.23
C GLY A 243 13.31 -7.09 -14.75
N PRO A 244 12.94 -7.33 -16.02
CA PRO A 244 11.85 -6.62 -16.69
C PRO A 244 10.43 -7.09 -16.28
N THR A 245 10.31 -8.25 -15.65
CA THR A 245 9.02 -8.83 -15.24
C THR A 245 8.51 -8.32 -13.90
N ARG A 246 9.40 -7.70 -13.11
CA ARG A 246 9.10 -7.13 -11.79
C ARG A 246 8.90 -5.63 -11.86
N LYS A 247 8.16 -5.08 -10.90
CA LYS A 247 7.74 -3.68 -10.86
C LYS A 247 8.37 -2.95 -9.67
N LEU A 248 8.88 -1.75 -9.93
CA LEU A 248 9.33 -0.81 -8.92
C LEU A 248 8.42 0.43 -8.96
N VAL A 249 7.90 0.83 -7.81
CA VAL A 249 7.03 2.01 -7.67
C VAL A 249 7.67 2.97 -6.69
N TRP A 250 7.90 4.22 -7.10
CA TRP A 250 8.34 5.29 -6.21
C TRP A 250 7.14 5.95 -5.55
N TYR A 251 7.16 6.15 -4.23
CA TYR A 251 6.18 7.01 -3.56
C TYR A 251 6.64 8.47 -3.58
N ASP A 252 5.75 9.39 -3.92
CA ASP A 252 6.00 10.83 -3.98
C ASP A 252 6.19 11.46 -2.58
N SER A 253 7.32 11.19 -1.93
CA SER A 253 7.71 11.75 -0.63
C SER A 253 9.02 12.55 -0.72
N LEU A 254 10.16 11.85 -0.90
CA LEU A 254 11.48 12.48 -1.01
C LEU A 254 11.68 13.15 -2.38
N THR A 255 12.21 14.37 -2.37
CA THR A 255 12.57 15.13 -3.58
C THR A 255 14.06 15.00 -3.92
N VAL A 256 14.45 15.39 -5.13
CA VAL A 256 15.86 15.46 -5.59
C VAL A 256 16.77 16.29 -4.67
N GLY A 257 16.19 17.19 -3.87
CA GLY A 257 16.91 17.96 -2.85
C GLY A 257 17.13 17.24 -1.53
N GLY A 258 16.79 15.95 -1.42
CA GLY A 258 16.95 15.15 -0.19
C GLY A 258 15.97 15.49 0.92
N ARG A 259 14.89 16.22 0.60
CA ARG A 259 13.86 16.62 1.56
C ARG A 259 12.51 16.01 1.22
N VAL A 260 11.81 15.54 2.25
CA VAL A 260 10.43 15.06 2.13
C VAL A 260 9.52 16.26 1.87
N ARG A 261 8.96 16.31 0.67
CA ARG A 261 8.02 17.32 0.20
C ARG A 261 7.12 16.69 -0.85
N TYR A 262 5.96 16.23 -0.43
CA TYR A 262 4.95 15.66 -1.31
C TYR A 262 4.58 16.66 -2.42
N GLN A 263 4.71 16.25 -3.68
CA GLN A 263 4.37 17.09 -4.82
C GLN A 263 2.89 16.94 -5.22
N ASN A 264 2.26 15.84 -4.80
CA ASN A 264 0.92 15.39 -5.21
C ASN A 264 0.80 15.21 -6.75
N ALA A 265 1.94 15.07 -7.43
CA ALA A 265 2.05 15.12 -8.88
C ALA A 265 3.43 14.62 -9.33
N LEU A 266 3.57 14.28 -10.61
CA LEU A 266 4.88 14.17 -11.23
C LEU A 266 5.42 15.57 -11.54
N THR A 267 6.57 15.92 -10.94
CA THR A 267 7.25 17.19 -11.18
C THR A 267 8.75 16.95 -11.39
N TYR A 268 9.51 17.96 -11.81
CA TYR A 268 10.96 17.84 -11.88
C TYR A 268 11.64 17.55 -10.52
N SER A 269 10.92 17.73 -9.40
CA SER A 269 11.44 17.41 -8.07
C SER A 269 11.42 15.92 -7.73
N ASN A 270 10.64 15.10 -8.45
CA ASN A 270 10.58 13.65 -8.27
C ASN A 270 10.77 12.86 -9.59
N LEU A 271 10.89 13.54 -10.74
CA LEU A 271 11.06 12.94 -12.05
C LEU A 271 12.23 11.95 -12.15
N PRO A 272 13.45 12.22 -11.63
CA PRO A 272 14.54 11.25 -11.74
C PRO A 272 14.25 9.90 -11.07
N PHE A 273 13.47 9.91 -9.98
CA PHE A 273 13.03 8.70 -9.30
C PHE A 273 11.97 7.96 -10.14
N PHE A 274 11.02 8.70 -10.73
CA PHE A 274 10.03 8.12 -11.64
C PHE A 274 10.68 7.48 -12.88
N GLU A 275 11.60 8.16 -13.55
CA GLU A 275 12.34 7.62 -14.71
C GLU A 275 13.09 6.34 -14.33
N THR A 276 13.69 6.33 -13.15
CA THR A 276 14.48 5.19 -12.67
C THR A 276 13.61 4.02 -12.26
N CYS A 277 12.54 4.22 -11.50
CA CYS A 277 11.61 3.16 -11.07
C CYS A 277 10.68 2.69 -12.20
N GLY A 278 10.33 3.59 -13.11
CA GLY A 278 9.37 3.38 -14.19
C GLY A 278 7.91 3.60 -13.79
N ASN A 279 7.60 3.72 -12.49
CA ASN A 279 6.26 3.97 -11.94
C ASN A 279 6.35 4.91 -10.74
N ILE A 280 5.32 5.74 -10.54
CA ILE A 280 5.19 6.63 -9.38
C ILE A 280 3.77 6.57 -8.81
N LEU A 281 3.67 6.51 -7.48
CA LEU A 281 2.43 6.72 -6.72
C LEU A 281 2.51 8.11 -6.09
N THR A 282 1.62 9.03 -6.50
CA THR A 282 1.57 10.38 -5.95
C THR A 282 1.01 10.39 -4.54
N ASN A 283 1.36 11.42 -3.77
CA ASN A 283 0.63 11.72 -2.54
C ASN A 283 -0.81 12.18 -2.84
N TYR A 284 -1.66 12.21 -1.81
CA TYR A 284 -3.12 12.20 -1.93
C TYR A 284 -3.77 13.55 -2.20
N ALA A 285 -3.09 14.67 -1.93
CA ALA A 285 -3.66 16.01 -1.95
C ALA A 285 -3.60 16.69 -3.34
N TRP A 286 -4.01 15.96 -4.38
CA TRP A 286 -3.99 16.43 -5.76
C TRP A 286 -5.33 17.04 -6.20
N GLU A 287 -5.27 17.74 -7.33
CA GLU A 287 -6.41 18.31 -8.05
C GLU A 287 -6.26 18.05 -9.56
N PRO A 288 -7.33 18.16 -10.37
CA PRO A 288 -7.27 17.90 -11.81
C PRO A 288 -6.18 18.68 -12.56
N SER A 289 -5.88 19.92 -12.14
CA SER A 289 -4.80 20.73 -12.70
C SER A 289 -3.41 20.08 -12.52
N MET A 290 -3.22 19.32 -11.44
CA MET A 290 -1.98 18.62 -11.14
C MET A 290 -1.77 17.38 -12.02
N ILE A 291 -2.85 16.76 -12.49
CA ILE A 291 -2.80 15.70 -13.50
C ILE A 291 -2.30 16.28 -14.83
N GLU A 292 -2.85 17.42 -15.27
CA GLU A 292 -2.40 18.09 -16.49
C GLU A 292 -0.94 18.55 -16.42
N MET A 293 -0.50 19.07 -15.27
CA MET A 293 0.93 19.37 -15.04
C MET A 293 1.81 18.12 -15.14
N SER A 294 1.38 17.01 -14.54
CA SER A 294 2.09 15.73 -14.59
C SER A 294 2.20 15.19 -16.03
N LYS A 295 1.13 15.32 -16.82
CA LYS A 295 1.10 14.95 -18.23
C LYS A 295 2.07 15.78 -19.07
N ALA A 296 2.18 17.08 -18.79
CA ALA A 296 3.15 17.95 -19.46
C ALA A 296 4.60 17.54 -19.15
N VAL A 297 4.92 17.28 -17.88
CA VAL A 297 6.25 16.78 -17.46
C VAL A 297 6.55 15.42 -18.10
N ALA A 298 5.59 14.50 -18.08
CA ALA A 298 5.74 13.18 -18.66
C ALA A 298 6.01 13.23 -20.16
N LYS A 299 5.24 14.04 -20.89
CA LYS A 299 5.42 14.26 -22.33
C LYS A 299 6.81 14.82 -22.65
N ASN A 300 7.26 15.83 -21.89
CA ASN A 300 8.56 16.46 -22.11
C ASN A 300 9.73 15.51 -21.84
N SER A 301 9.53 14.52 -20.96
CA SER A 301 10.58 13.58 -20.53
C SER A 301 10.47 12.22 -21.24
N GLY A 302 9.50 12.04 -22.14
CA GLY A 302 9.32 10.81 -22.91
C GLY A 302 8.85 9.60 -22.09
N VAL A 303 8.20 9.82 -20.96
CA VAL A 303 7.71 8.79 -20.03
C VAL A 303 6.20 8.61 -20.12
N SER A 304 5.71 7.40 -19.82
CA SER A 304 4.29 7.06 -19.96
C SER A 304 3.44 7.64 -18.84
N VAL A 305 2.38 8.37 -19.20
CA VAL A 305 1.38 8.90 -18.25
C VAL A 305 0.58 7.79 -17.55
N ALA A 306 0.47 6.62 -18.18
CA ALA A 306 -0.21 5.45 -17.59
C ALA A 306 0.54 4.85 -16.40
N ASN A 307 1.82 5.20 -16.19
CA ASN A 307 2.62 4.73 -15.06
C ASN A 307 2.62 5.73 -13.88
N ILE A 308 1.76 6.76 -13.94
CA ILE A 308 1.55 7.73 -12.87
C ILE A 308 0.23 7.35 -12.18
N TYR A 309 0.33 6.87 -10.95
CA TYR A 309 -0.80 6.50 -10.11
C TYR A 309 -1.12 7.67 -9.18
N PHE A 310 -2.27 8.30 -9.37
CA PHE A 310 -2.74 9.35 -8.49
C PHE A 310 -3.33 8.73 -7.22
N GLY A 311 -2.73 9.04 -6.07
CA GLY A 311 -3.05 8.43 -4.78
C GLY A 311 -4.41 8.85 -4.24
N VAL A 312 -5.17 7.90 -3.70
CA VAL A 312 -6.47 8.10 -3.05
C VAL A 312 -6.39 7.55 -1.64
N ASP A 313 -6.39 8.43 -0.63
CA ASP A 313 -6.45 8.02 0.78
C ASP A 313 -7.90 7.73 1.14
N VAL A 314 -8.26 6.45 1.28
CA VAL A 314 -9.63 6.03 1.58
C VAL A 314 -10.11 6.58 2.92
N TRP A 315 -9.22 6.79 3.89
CA TRP A 315 -9.59 7.33 5.19
C TRP A 315 -9.85 8.83 5.17
N ALA A 316 -9.56 9.55 4.08
CA ALA A 316 -9.76 11.00 3.99
C ALA A 316 -11.24 11.42 4.07
N GLN A 317 -12.18 10.49 3.88
CA GLN A 317 -13.62 10.77 4.04
C GLN A 317 -14.04 10.85 5.52
N ASN A 318 -13.22 10.30 6.42
CA ASN A 318 -13.51 10.35 7.85
C ASN A 318 -13.45 11.78 8.38
N LYS A 319 -14.19 12.02 9.46
CA LYS A 319 -14.05 13.25 10.21
C LYS A 319 -12.58 13.40 10.67
N PRO A 320 -11.94 14.56 10.48
CA PRO A 320 -10.59 14.77 10.97
C PRO A 320 -10.51 14.57 12.49
N VAL A 321 -9.63 13.65 12.92
CA VAL A 321 -9.27 13.47 14.33
C VAL A 321 -8.47 14.68 14.80
N ASP A 322 -7.53 15.14 13.98
CA ASP A 322 -6.82 16.39 14.13
C ASP A 322 -7.41 17.45 13.18
N LYS A 323 -7.90 18.56 13.75
CA LYS A 323 -8.46 19.67 12.98
C LYS A 323 -7.39 20.47 12.23
N TYR A 324 -6.14 20.39 12.66
CA TYR A 324 -5.03 21.15 12.08
C TYR A 324 -4.35 20.42 10.92
N HIS A 325 -4.46 19.09 10.90
CA HIS A 325 -3.84 18.24 9.86
C HIS A 325 -4.86 17.21 9.34
N PRO A 326 -5.93 17.65 8.66
CA PRO A 326 -6.91 16.73 8.10
C PRO A 326 -6.25 15.84 7.04
N ARG A 327 -6.73 14.60 6.94
CA ARG A 327 -6.47 13.77 5.75
C ARG A 327 -7.13 14.42 4.55
N VAL A 328 -6.42 14.45 3.42
CA VAL A 328 -6.88 15.11 2.20
C VAL A 328 -6.79 14.11 1.06
N SER A 329 -7.88 13.95 0.33
CA SER A 329 -7.89 13.22 -0.92
C SER A 329 -8.88 13.85 -1.89
N PHE A 330 -8.69 13.63 -3.19
CA PHE A 330 -9.62 14.11 -4.19
C PHE A 330 -10.96 13.35 -4.13
N PRO A 331 -12.11 14.02 -4.29
CA PRO A 331 -12.30 15.47 -4.37
C PRO A 331 -12.23 16.17 -3.00
N GLN A 332 -11.29 17.12 -2.83
CA GLN A 332 -11.01 17.74 -1.53
C GLN A 332 -12.21 18.49 -0.94
N ASN A 333 -12.86 19.34 -1.75
CA ASN A 333 -13.97 20.20 -1.31
C ASN A 333 -15.29 19.45 -1.04
N ARG A 334 -15.32 18.14 -1.26
CA ARG A 334 -16.54 17.34 -1.11
C ARG A 334 -16.35 16.15 -0.14
N GLY A 335 -15.11 15.73 0.11
CA GLY A 335 -14.78 14.62 1.00
C GLY A 335 -14.32 13.41 0.18
N GLY A 336 -13.07 13.44 -0.27
CA GLY A 336 -12.45 12.34 -1.01
C GLY A 336 -12.17 11.11 -0.16
N GLY A 337 -11.83 9.99 -0.81
CA GLY A 337 -11.70 8.69 -0.14
C GLY A 337 -13.04 8.03 0.19
N GLY A 338 -13.01 6.95 0.96
CA GLY A 338 -14.17 6.18 1.39
C GLY A 338 -15.08 5.83 0.21
N THR A 339 -16.37 6.12 0.34
CA THR A 339 -17.36 5.90 -0.73
C THR A 339 -17.18 6.79 -1.97
N ASN A 340 -16.30 7.80 -1.92
CA ASN A 340 -15.94 8.65 -3.07
C ASN A 340 -14.65 8.20 -3.78
N THR A 341 -14.06 7.06 -3.40
CA THR A 341 -12.88 6.51 -4.09
C THR A 341 -13.11 6.34 -5.59
N GLY A 342 -14.30 5.88 -6.00
CA GLY A 342 -14.70 5.77 -7.41
C GLY A 342 -14.70 7.09 -8.19
N VAL A 343 -14.91 8.24 -7.53
CA VAL A 343 -14.85 9.57 -8.14
C VAL A 343 -13.43 9.89 -8.58
N ALA A 344 -12.44 9.58 -7.75
CA ALA A 344 -11.03 9.78 -8.07
C ALA A 344 -10.56 8.86 -9.20
N VAL A 345 -10.98 7.58 -9.18
CA VAL A 345 -10.67 6.63 -10.25
C VAL A 345 -11.31 7.07 -11.58
N SER A 346 -12.55 7.58 -11.54
CA SER A 346 -13.23 8.14 -12.72
C SER A 346 -12.48 9.34 -13.30
N GLU A 347 -11.98 10.24 -12.46
CA GLU A 347 -11.20 11.40 -12.91
C GLU A 347 -9.89 10.96 -13.57
N CYS A 348 -9.19 10.00 -12.96
CA CYS A 348 -7.97 9.42 -13.54
C CYS A 348 -8.24 8.81 -14.92
N ARG A 349 -9.33 8.03 -15.06
CA ARG A 349 -9.77 7.46 -16.34
C ARG A 349 -10.00 8.54 -17.39
N ASN A 350 -10.76 9.57 -17.05
CA ASN A 350 -11.11 10.65 -17.98
C ASN A 350 -9.88 11.41 -18.48
N GLN A 351 -8.83 11.50 -17.65
CA GLN A 351 -7.58 12.18 -18.02
C GLN A 351 -6.49 11.28 -18.59
N GLY A 352 -6.73 9.96 -18.66
CA GLY A 352 -5.80 8.98 -19.22
C GLY A 352 -4.61 8.63 -18.32
N VAL A 353 -4.79 8.72 -17.00
CA VAL A 353 -3.79 8.34 -15.98
C VAL A 353 -4.31 7.22 -15.09
N SER A 354 -3.48 6.73 -14.17
CA SER A 354 -3.79 5.61 -13.29
C SER A 354 -4.13 6.08 -11.87
N SER A 355 -4.72 5.21 -11.06
CA SER A 355 -5.13 5.53 -9.68
C SER A 355 -4.52 4.57 -8.67
N GLY A 356 -4.07 5.08 -7.53
CA GLY A 356 -3.53 4.28 -6.43
C GLY A 356 -4.42 4.39 -5.20
N ILE A 357 -5.11 3.32 -4.81
CA ILE A 357 -6.04 3.29 -3.67
C ILE A 357 -5.27 2.88 -2.41
N PHE A 358 -5.18 3.76 -1.43
CA PHE A 358 -4.49 3.52 -0.16
C PHE A 358 -5.46 3.16 0.97
N ALA A 359 -5.12 2.08 1.69
CA ALA A 359 -5.82 1.59 2.88
C ALA A 359 -7.33 1.26 2.68
N PRO A 360 -7.71 0.43 1.69
CA PRO A 360 -9.11 0.06 1.44
C PRO A 360 -9.73 -0.79 2.57
N ALA A 361 -8.93 -1.35 3.47
CA ALA A 361 -9.38 -2.04 4.67
C ALA A 361 -10.19 -1.13 5.62
N TRP A 362 -10.18 0.19 5.39
CA TRP A 362 -11.11 1.16 5.97
C TRP A 362 -12.56 0.63 6.08
N ALA A 363 -13.04 -0.10 5.07
CA ALA A 363 -14.39 -0.65 5.06
C ALA A 363 -14.67 -1.59 6.25
N TYR A 364 -13.67 -2.33 6.73
CA TYR A 364 -13.76 -3.27 7.84
C TYR A 364 -13.33 -2.63 9.16
N GLU A 365 -12.50 -1.58 9.11
CA GLU A 365 -11.79 -1.06 10.28
C GLU A 365 -12.44 0.17 10.91
N HIS A 366 -13.28 0.88 10.17
CA HIS A 366 -13.86 2.16 10.60
C HIS A 366 -15.27 2.04 11.18
N PHE A 367 -16.01 1.01 10.80
CA PHE A 367 -17.44 0.85 11.11
C PHE A 367 -17.64 0.04 12.39
N LYS A 368 -18.77 0.26 13.08
CA LYS A 368 -18.97 -0.29 14.42
C LYS A 368 -19.10 -1.82 14.44
N LEU A 369 -19.79 -2.36 13.44
CA LEU A 369 -20.11 -3.78 13.35
C LEU A 369 -19.18 -4.43 12.32
N PRO A 370 -18.39 -5.44 12.70
CA PRO A 370 -17.52 -6.15 11.75
C PRO A 370 -18.27 -6.72 10.54
N GLU A 371 -19.52 -7.15 10.73
CA GLU A 371 -20.38 -7.67 9.66
C GLU A 371 -20.77 -6.63 8.59
N ASP A 372 -20.60 -5.33 8.85
CA ASP A 372 -20.85 -4.28 7.85
C ASP A 372 -19.73 -4.22 6.80
N GLY A 373 -18.53 -4.72 7.11
CA GLY A 373 -17.33 -4.59 6.28
C GLY A 373 -17.52 -5.00 4.81
N PRO A 374 -18.06 -6.20 4.51
CA PRO A 374 -18.34 -6.62 3.15
C PRO A 374 -19.31 -5.68 2.40
N THR A 375 -20.34 -5.18 3.09
CA THR A 375 -21.33 -4.26 2.51
C THR A 375 -20.72 -2.91 2.21
N VAL A 376 -19.96 -2.35 3.15
CA VAL A 376 -19.25 -1.08 2.97
C VAL A 376 -18.22 -1.19 1.84
N SER A 377 -17.47 -2.28 1.78
CA SER A 377 -16.52 -2.55 0.71
C SER A 377 -17.24 -2.53 -0.64
N ARG A 378 -18.36 -3.25 -0.78
CA ARG A 378 -19.17 -3.22 -2.00
C ARG A 378 -19.61 -1.81 -2.38
N CYS A 379 -20.16 -1.03 -1.44
CA CYS A 379 -20.56 0.36 -1.68
C CYS A 379 -19.39 1.21 -2.20
N MET A 380 -18.19 1.06 -1.63
CA MET A 380 -16.99 1.77 -2.09
C MET A 380 -16.60 1.39 -3.53
N TRP A 381 -16.64 0.10 -3.87
CA TRP A 381 -16.22 -0.40 -5.19
C TRP A 381 -17.27 -0.12 -6.28
N GLU A 382 -18.54 -0.30 -5.97
CA GLU A 382 -19.67 -0.16 -6.90
C GLU A 382 -20.23 1.26 -6.97
N GLY A 383 -19.86 2.15 -6.04
CA GLY A 383 -20.33 3.54 -5.99
C GLY A 383 -21.74 3.70 -5.42
N GLU A 384 -22.27 2.65 -4.78
CA GLU A 384 -23.59 2.64 -4.16
C GLU A 384 -23.58 3.39 -2.81
N PRO A 385 -24.69 4.03 -2.42
CA PRO A 385 -24.82 4.63 -1.10
C PRO A 385 -24.69 3.59 0.01
N LEU A 386 -24.13 4.00 1.16
CA LEU A 386 -24.17 3.15 2.36
C LEU A 386 -25.62 2.91 2.81
N PRO A 387 -25.95 1.70 3.28
CA PRO A 387 -27.22 1.44 3.97
C PRO A 387 -27.39 2.35 5.19
N LYS A 388 -28.63 2.63 5.56
CA LYS A 388 -28.95 3.56 6.67
C LYS A 388 -28.64 2.97 8.04
N GLU A 389 -28.55 1.64 8.09
CA GLU A 389 -28.34 0.81 9.28
C GLU A 389 -26.86 0.74 9.65
N VAL A 390 -25.96 1.04 8.71
CA VAL A 390 -24.51 1.06 8.95
C VAL A 390 -24.18 2.23 9.88
N GLU A 391 -23.48 1.93 10.97
CA GLU A 391 -23.08 2.90 11.97
C GLU A 391 -21.56 3.11 12.03
N CYS A 392 -21.14 4.33 12.36
CA CYS A 392 -19.75 4.65 12.65
C CYS A 392 -19.67 5.66 13.80
N GLU A 393 -18.50 5.85 14.38
CA GLU A 393 -18.30 6.80 15.49
C GLU A 393 -18.14 8.26 15.03
N CYS A 394 -18.13 8.49 13.71
CA CYS A 394 -18.00 9.83 13.16
C CYS A 394 -19.12 10.75 13.66
N TYR A 395 -18.76 12.00 13.92
CA TYR A 395 -19.67 13.08 14.35
C TYR A 395 -20.51 12.77 15.62
N GLY A 396 -19.94 12.05 16.58
CA GLY A 396 -20.56 11.82 17.90
C GLY A 396 -21.48 10.60 17.92
N GLY A 397 -21.17 9.57 17.12
CA GLY A 397 -21.93 8.32 17.09
C GLY A 397 -23.32 8.45 16.50
N ARG A 398 -23.50 9.31 15.48
CA ARG A 398 -24.79 9.39 14.77
C ARG A 398 -25.12 7.98 14.23
N PRO A 399 -26.38 7.52 14.33
CA PRO A 399 -26.77 6.15 13.99
C PRO A 399 -26.81 5.87 12.47
N ASN A 400 -26.24 6.75 11.65
CA ASN A 400 -26.31 6.62 10.20
C ASN A 400 -25.01 7.14 9.56
N ALA A 401 -24.15 6.20 9.19
CA ALA A 401 -22.89 6.48 8.53
C ALA A 401 -23.06 7.08 7.14
N ALA A 402 -24.17 6.80 6.43
CA ALA A 402 -24.44 7.36 5.11
C ALA A 402 -24.57 8.90 5.12
N MET A 403 -24.89 9.52 6.26
CA MET A 403 -24.88 10.98 6.41
C MET A 403 -23.46 11.57 6.47
N CYS A 404 -22.49 10.76 6.88
CA CYS A 404 -21.10 11.18 7.11
C CYS A 404 -20.20 10.76 5.94
N HIS A 405 -20.56 9.66 5.27
CA HIS A 405 -19.81 9.01 4.21
C HIS A 405 -20.66 8.91 2.93
N PHE A 406 -21.13 10.07 2.45
CA PHE A 406 -22.01 10.13 1.29
C PHE A 406 -21.22 10.09 -0.02
N THR A 407 -21.71 9.30 -0.97
CA THR A 407 -21.22 9.32 -2.36
C THR A 407 -21.75 10.56 -3.07
N HIS A 408 -20.87 11.28 -3.77
CA HIS A 408 -21.26 12.48 -4.54
C HIS A 408 -21.74 12.18 -5.96
N ARG A 409 -21.40 11.01 -6.49
CA ARG A 409 -21.58 10.63 -7.90
C ARG A 409 -21.77 9.12 -7.96
N THR A 410 -23.02 8.66 -7.92
CA THR A 410 -23.35 7.23 -8.04
C THR A 410 -23.04 6.66 -9.43
N ASP A 411 -22.81 7.52 -10.42
CA ASP A 411 -22.34 7.14 -11.75
C ASP A 411 -20.81 6.98 -11.84
N ALA A 412 -20.06 7.37 -10.80
CA ALA A 412 -18.60 7.26 -10.72
C ALA A 412 -18.18 6.20 -9.70
N SER A 413 -18.04 4.95 -10.15
CA SER A 413 -17.56 3.83 -9.35
C SER A 413 -16.17 3.36 -9.78
N ILE A 414 -15.51 2.57 -8.91
CA ILE A 414 -14.25 1.91 -9.26
C ILE A 414 -14.51 0.90 -10.37
N THR A 415 -15.54 0.05 -10.22
CA THR A 415 -15.89 -1.01 -11.19
C THR A 415 -16.28 -0.49 -12.58
N ARG A 416 -16.73 0.76 -12.70
CA ARG A 416 -17.03 1.41 -13.99
C ARG A 416 -15.85 2.17 -14.58
N SER A 417 -14.85 2.50 -13.77
CA SER A 417 -13.78 3.42 -14.14
C SER A 417 -12.41 2.75 -14.25
N ALA A 418 -12.20 1.66 -13.52
CA ALA A 418 -10.98 0.89 -13.55
C ALA A 418 -10.85 0.08 -14.84
N LEU A 419 -9.61 -0.21 -15.23
CA LEU A 419 -9.31 -1.15 -16.29
C LEU A 419 -9.67 -2.55 -15.83
N GLU A 420 -10.53 -3.22 -16.59
CA GLU A 420 -10.94 -4.60 -16.33
C GLU A 420 -10.01 -5.57 -17.06
N TYR A 421 -9.55 -6.59 -16.33
CA TYR A 421 -8.76 -7.68 -16.86
C TYR A 421 -9.60 -8.96 -16.92
N PRO A 422 -9.40 -9.82 -17.93
CA PRO A 422 -10.07 -11.10 -17.99
C PRO A 422 -9.67 -11.98 -16.81
N ALA A 423 -10.63 -12.76 -16.32
CA ALA A 423 -10.37 -13.84 -15.39
C ALA A 423 -9.84 -15.06 -16.14
N GLY A 424 -8.71 -15.61 -15.70
CA GLY A 424 -8.07 -16.76 -16.34
C GLY A 424 -7.26 -16.41 -17.60
N SER A 425 -7.07 -17.40 -18.45
CA SER A 425 -6.31 -17.30 -19.72
C SER A 425 -7.21 -17.54 -20.92
N GLU A 426 -6.69 -17.39 -22.14
CA GLU A 426 -7.45 -17.69 -23.37
C GLU A 426 -7.88 -19.17 -23.45
N ASP A 427 -7.07 -20.09 -22.92
CA ASP A 427 -7.27 -21.53 -23.07
C ASP A 427 -7.95 -22.18 -21.85
N PHE A 428 -7.91 -21.53 -20.69
CA PHE A 428 -8.38 -22.12 -19.45
C PHE A 428 -8.86 -21.08 -18.43
N PHE A 429 -10.03 -21.37 -17.85
CA PHE A 429 -10.61 -20.68 -16.72
C PHE A 429 -11.29 -21.69 -15.79
N TRP A 430 -11.09 -21.53 -14.49
CA TRP A 430 -11.78 -22.29 -13.46
C TRP A 430 -12.06 -21.41 -12.25
N THR A 431 -13.24 -21.59 -11.66
CA THR A 431 -13.58 -21.05 -10.35
C THR A 431 -14.68 -21.90 -9.71
N ASP A 432 -14.65 -22.03 -8.40
CA ASP A 432 -15.74 -22.54 -7.57
C ASP A 432 -16.37 -21.43 -6.69
N PHE A 433 -15.97 -20.18 -6.93
CA PHE A 433 -16.38 -19.00 -6.18
C PHE A 433 -16.08 -19.08 -4.67
N CYS A 434 -15.08 -19.88 -4.28
CA CYS A 434 -14.51 -19.89 -2.95
C CYS A 434 -14.03 -18.47 -2.57
N LYS A 435 -14.56 -17.94 -1.46
CA LYS A 435 -14.20 -16.65 -0.86
C LYS A 435 -13.00 -16.82 0.08
N ALA A 436 -12.41 -15.72 0.56
CA ALA A 436 -11.36 -15.79 1.59
C ALA A 436 -11.85 -16.31 2.95
N PHE A 437 -13.16 -16.24 3.22
CA PHE A 437 -13.77 -16.61 4.49
C PHE A 437 -14.96 -17.56 4.29
N SER A 438 -15.09 -18.56 5.16
CA SER A 438 -16.19 -19.52 5.13
C SER A 438 -16.80 -19.66 6.51
N GLN A 439 -18.13 -19.64 6.57
CA GLN A 439 -18.88 -19.77 7.81
C GLN A 439 -19.28 -21.24 8.02
N ARG A 440 -18.99 -21.76 9.21
CA ARG A 440 -19.44 -23.09 9.65
C ARG A 440 -20.31 -22.93 10.89
N THR A 441 -21.58 -23.33 10.78
CA THR A 441 -22.46 -23.42 11.94
C THR A 441 -22.27 -24.77 12.61
N ILE A 442 -21.77 -24.76 13.84
CA ILE A 442 -21.68 -25.93 14.69
C ILE A 442 -22.92 -25.94 15.59
N ARG A 443 -23.65 -27.06 15.59
CA ARG A 443 -24.74 -27.32 16.54
C ARG A 443 -24.29 -28.44 17.48
N PRO A 444 -23.71 -28.12 18.65
CA PRO A 444 -23.51 -29.12 19.68
C PRO A 444 -24.87 -29.59 20.19
N ASP A 445 -25.00 -30.89 20.49
CA ASP A 445 -26.27 -31.57 20.85
C ASP A 445 -27.02 -30.97 22.07
N SER A 446 -26.48 -29.95 22.74
CA SER A 446 -27.10 -29.33 23.91
C SER A 446 -26.79 -27.83 24.12
N SER A 447 -26.36 -27.07 23.10
CA SER A 447 -26.12 -25.62 23.24
C SER A 447 -26.61 -24.80 22.04
N SER A 448 -26.69 -23.47 22.20
CA SER A 448 -26.95 -22.54 21.09
C SER A 448 -25.94 -22.77 19.96
N ALA A 449 -26.42 -22.70 18.72
CA ALA A 449 -25.56 -22.81 17.54
C ALA A 449 -24.45 -21.75 17.59
N ARG A 450 -23.20 -22.18 17.39
CA ARG A 450 -22.04 -21.29 17.27
C ARG A 450 -21.65 -21.22 15.80
N THR A 451 -21.52 -20.02 15.26
CA THR A 451 -20.92 -19.81 13.93
C THR A 451 -19.43 -19.56 14.12
N GLU A 452 -18.61 -20.35 13.44
CA GLU A 452 -17.16 -20.17 13.37
C GLU A 452 -16.78 -19.77 11.93
N ILE A 453 -15.84 -18.86 11.79
CA ILE A 453 -15.35 -18.41 10.48
C ILE A 453 -13.96 -18.97 10.26
N ASN A 454 -13.73 -19.66 9.14
CA ASN A 454 -12.41 -20.13 8.76
C ASN A 454 -11.82 -19.19 7.70
N ALA A 455 -10.64 -18.64 7.99
CA ALA A 455 -9.85 -17.88 7.05
C ALA A 455 -9.06 -18.80 6.13
N HIS A 456 -9.15 -18.55 4.83
CA HIS A 456 -8.47 -19.31 3.79
C HIS A 456 -8.17 -18.41 2.59
N LEU A 457 -7.59 -17.23 2.87
CA LEU A 457 -7.26 -16.20 1.88
C LEU A 457 -6.48 -16.78 0.69
N GLY A 458 -5.48 -17.64 0.95
CA GLY A 458 -4.67 -18.29 -0.09
C GLY A 458 -5.42 -19.29 -0.98
N SER A 459 -6.69 -19.58 -0.66
CA SER A 459 -7.58 -20.45 -1.44
C SER A 459 -8.73 -19.67 -2.11
N GLN A 460 -8.76 -18.33 -1.97
CA GLN A 460 -9.74 -17.50 -2.65
C GLN A 460 -9.62 -17.70 -4.17
N SER A 461 -10.73 -18.11 -4.78
CA SER A 461 -10.87 -18.30 -6.22
C SER A 461 -11.23 -16.98 -6.92
N VAL A 462 -11.30 -17.00 -8.25
CA VAL A 462 -11.80 -15.86 -9.02
C VAL A 462 -13.29 -15.65 -8.71
N LEU A 463 -13.66 -14.47 -8.19
CA LEU A 463 -15.04 -14.14 -7.85
C LEU A 463 -15.79 -13.47 -9.03
N PRO A 464 -17.14 -13.49 -9.03
CA PRO A 464 -17.94 -12.83 -10.06
C PRO A 464 -17.72 -11.31 -10.11
N ARG A 465 -18.18 -10.73 -11.22
CA ARG A 465 -18.25 -9.28 -11.43
C ARG A 465 -19.23 -8.60 -10.48
#